data_AF-A0A357JIQ0-F1
#
_entry.id   AF-A0A357JIQ0-F1
#
_cell.length_a   1.000
_cell.length_b   1.000
_cell.length_c   1.000
_cell.angle_alpha   90.00
_cell.angle_beta   90.00
_cell.angle_gamma   90.00
#
_symmetry.space_group_name_H-M   'P 1'
#
loop_
_entity.id
_entity.type
_entity.pdbx_description
1 polymer ?
#
loop_
_entity_poly.entity_id
_entity_poly.type
_entity_poly.pdbx_seq_one_letter_code
_entity_poly.pdbx_strand_id
1 'polypeptide(L)'
;MKKIVLITILVYLISFSVKAQYTGPKPIVVGDTSTNYQVIYPLGWSNDGTFAYIHQDMNDFATRDNYYYTIHIQNMKTNKTLWSKQFKSDLENYKHFPADNTLHNYTFFKLVMWDRIGGEIKAKLNQYNVEIENGSLHKVNDLPKDISLKETATKNDSEITTRYNIRLFKSDKFKLVYGYDCTRTEDPCDVNKSIWYRTFALKGYFKSPFENRIAILVFKETNGFEEPYEYPFFA
;
A
#
# COMPACT_ATOMS: atom_id res chain seq x y z
N MET A 1 -58.15 1.64 -11.56
CA MET A 1 -57.21 0.60 -11.08
C MET A 1 -55.91 0.48 -11.88
N LYS A 2 -55.87 0.68 -13.21
CA LYS A 2 -54.63 0.53 -14.01
C LYS A 2 -53.46 1.48 -13.66
N LYS A 3 -53.72 2.71 -13.16
CA LYS A 3 -52.67 3.67 -12.82
C LYS A 3 -51.91 3.34 -11.52
N ILE A 4 -52.54 2.64 -10.58
CA ILE A 4 -51.91 2.32 -9.27
C ILE A 4 -50.88 1.19 -9.44
N VAL A 5 -51.19 0.17 -10.24
CA VAL A 5 -50.28 -0.96 -10.52
C VAL A 5 -48.97 -0.50 -11.18
N LEU A 6 -49.03 0.51 -12.06
CA LEU A 6 -47.86 1.03 -12.75
C LEU A 6 -46.89 1.76 -11.80
N ILE A 7 -47.41 2.50 -10.82
CA ILE A 7 -46.59 3.22 -9.82
C ILE A 7 -45.89 2.21 -8.90
N THR A 8 -46.58 1.16 -8.47
CA THR A 8 -45.98 0.14 -7.59
C THR A 8 -44.87 -0.64 -8.29
N ILE A 9 -45.03 -0.95 -9.59
CA ILE A 9 -43.97 -1.61 -10.39
C ILE A 9 -42.77 -0.69 -10.60
N LEU A 10 -43.00 0.61 -10.82
CA LEU A 10 -41.92 1.59 -10.97
C LEU A 10 -41.11 1.77 -9.68
N VAL A 11 -41.78 1.82 -8.53
CA VAL A 11 -41.12 1.88 -7.21
C VAL A 11 -40.31 0.60 -6.96
N TYR A 12 -40.83 -0.58 -7.32
CA TYR A 12 -40.07 -1.84 -7.23
C TYR A 12 -38.84 -1.86 -8.15
N LEU A 13 -38.95 -1.36 -9.39
CA LEU A 13 -37.83 -1.31 -10.34
C LEU A 13 -36.74 -0.30 -9.94
N ILE A 14 -37.12 0.82 -9.34
CA ILE A 14 -36.17 1.79 -8.77
C ILE A 14 -35.49 1.19 -7.53
N SER A 15 -36.24 0.46 -6.69
CA SER A 15 -35.73 -0.21 -5.48
C SER A 15 -34.70 -1.29 -5.79
N PHE A 16 -34.87 -2.05 -6.89
CA PHE A 16 -33.95 -3.12 -7.28
C PHE A 16 -32.68 -2.64 -8.03
N SER A 17 -32.68 -1.40 -8.52
CA SER A 17 -31.56 -0.86 -9.32
C SER A 17 -30.52 -0.12 -8.50
N VAL A 18 -30.79 0.17 -7.22
CA VAL A 18 -29.76 0.64 -6.28
C VAL A 18 -29.07 -0.57 -5.63
N LYS A 19 -28.53 -1.48 -6.46
CA LYS A 19 -27.32 -2.18 -6.04
C LYS A 19 -26.25 -1.10 -5.99
N ALA A 20 -26.14 -0.41 -4.86
CA ALA A 20 -25.09 0.57 -4.62
C ALA A 20 -23.78 -0.09 -5.04
N GLN A 21 -23.27 0.27 -6.22
CA GLN A 21 -22.01 -0.25 -6.71
C GLN A 21 -20.99 0.24 -5.69
N TYR A 22 -20.42 -0.70 -4.95
CA TYR A 22 -19.37 -0.37 -4.01
C TYR A 22 -18.23 0.30 -4.77
N THR A 23 -17.98 1.56 -4.44
CA THR A 23 -16.94 2.40 -5.03
C THR A 23 -15.68 2.43 -4.19
N GLY A 24 -15.58 1.59 -3.15
CA GLY A 24 -14.38 1.55 -2.33
C GLY A 24 -13.20 0.88 -3.05
N PRO A 25 -11.99 1.01 -2.48
CA PRO A 25 -10.76 0.58 -3.12
C PRO A 25 -10.71 -0.94 -3.27
N LYS A 26 -10.07 -1.40 -4.34
CA LYS A 26 -9.82 -2.83 -4.58
C LYS A 26 -8.54 -3.28 -3.86
N PRO A 27 -8.55 -4.41 -3.14
CA PRO A 27 -7.40 -4.92 -2.42
C PRO A 27 -6.35 -5.47 -3.38
N ILE A 28 -5.11 -5.37 -2.96
CA ILE A 28 -3.95 -6.01 -3.56
C ILE A 28 -3.31 -6.88 -2.49
N VAL A 29 -3.29 -8.18 -2.73
CA VAL A 29 -2.67 -9.16 -1.84
C VAL A 29 -1.19 -9.30 -2.19
N VAL A 30 -0.35 -9.22 -1.16
CA VAL A 30 1.11 -9.22 -1.26
C VAL A 30 1.65 -10.29 -0.34
N GLY A 31 2.53 -11.17 -0.82
CA GLY A 31 3.00 -12.34 -0.07
C GLY A 31 2.23 -13.63 -0.41
N ASP A 32 2.48 -14.67 0.38
CA ASP A 32 1.85 -15.99 0.24
C ASP A 32 0.65 -16.07 1.19
N THR A 33 -0.54 -16.31 0.61
CA THR A 33 -1.79 -16.37 1.37
C THR A 33 -1.84 -17.49 2.40
N SER A 34 -0.96 -18.49 2.29
CA SER A 34 -0.90 -19.63 3.21
C SER A 34 -0.03 -19.40 4.45
N THR A 35 0.87 -18.41 4.44
CA THR A 35 1.87 -18.23 5.50
C THR A 35 1.93 -16.80 6.02
N ASN A 36 2.16 -15.84 5.13
CA ASN A 36 2.36 -14.43 5.46
C ASN A 36 1.97 -13.59 4.23
N TYR A 37 0.90 -12.83 4.37
CA TYR A 37 0.48 -11.88 3.36
C TYR A 37 0.02 -10.57 3.98
N GLN A 38 0.14 -9.49 3.23
CA GLN A 38 -0.45 -8.20 3.56
C GLN A 38 -1.47 -7.83 2.50
N VAL A 39 -2.43 -6.98 2.87
CA VAL A 39 -3.40 -6.44 1.93
C VAL A 39 -3.27 -4.93 1.87
N ILE A 40 -3.06 -4.42 0.66
CA ILE A 40 -2.97 -2.99 0.37
C ILE A 40 -4.21 -2.56 -0.39
N TYR A 41 -4.84 -1.48 0.06
CA TYR A 41 -5.94 -0.84 -0.64
C TYR A 41 -5.47 0.54 -1.11
N PRO A 42 -5.05 0.70 -2.37
CA PRO A 42 -4.68 2.01 -2.91
C PRO A 42 -5.92 2.90 -2.88
N LEU A 43 -5.77 4.11 -2.35
CA LEU A 43 -6.87 5.07 -2.27
C LEU A 43 -6.78 6.10 -3.38
N GLY A 44 -5.61 6.68 -3.62
CA GLY A 44 -5.55 7.90 -4.41
C GLY A 44 -4.19 8.56 -4.56
N TRP A 45 -4.11 9.48 -5.51
CA TRP A 45 -3.04 10.48 -5.62
C TRP A 45 -3.59 11.89 -5.48
N SER A 46 -2.75 12.80 -5.02
CA SER A 46 -2.94 14.23 -5.22
C SER A 46 -2.09 14.73 -6.39
N ASN A 47 -2.44 15.91 -6.91
CA ASN A 47 -1.66 16.63 -7.91
C ASN A 47 -0.23 16.96 -7.45
N ASP A 48 -0.01 17.07 -6.14
CA ASP A 48 1.29 17.43 -5.57
C ASP A 48 2.22 16.23 -5.30
N GLY A 49 1.79 15.01 -5.63
CA GLY A 49 2.58 13.79 -5.46
C GLY A 49 2.42 13.12 -4.10
N THR A 50 1.33 13.40 -3.39
CA THR A 50 0.92 12.66 -2.19
C THR A 50 0.17 11.40 -2.61
N PHE A 51 0.53 10.26 -2.03
CA PHE A 51 -0.14 8.99 -2.25
C PHE A 51 -0.82 8.53 -0.97
N ALA A 52 -2.03 7.97 -1.10
CA ALA A 52 -2.77 7.41 0.02
C ALA A 52 -3.10 5.94 -0.20
N TYR A 53 -2.98 5.15 0.86
CA TYR A 53 -3.30 3.73 0.84
C TYR A 53 -3.72 3.25 2.24
N ILE A 54 -4.43 2.13 2.29
CA ILE A 54 -4.69 1.39 3.52
C ILE A 54 -3.83 0.15 3.51
N HIS A 55 -3.17 -0.09 4.63
CA HIS A 55 -2.42 -1.31 4.89
C HIS A 55 -3.15 -2.12 5.95
N GLN A 56 -3.55 -3.33 5.57
CA GLN A 56 -4.05 -4.34 6.48
C GLN A 56 -2.89 -5.27 6.84
N ASP A 57 -2.51 -5.23 8.11
CA ASP A 57 -1.51 -6.15 8.65
C ASP A 57 -2.19 -7.45 9.06
N MET A 58 -1.80 -8.56 8.42
CA MET A 58 -2.30 -9.89 8.75
C MET A 58 -1.32 -10.67 9.64
N ASN A 59 -0.13 -10.14 9.91
CA ASN A 59 0.91 -10.90 10.62
C ASN A 59 0.71 -10.93 12.14
N ASP A 60 -0.21 -10.14 12.67
CA ASP A 60 -0.65 -10.24 14.07
C ASP A 60 -1.65 -11.40 14.28
N PHE A 61 -1.28 -12.59 13.79
CA PHE A 61 -2.05 -13.83 13.98
C PHE A 61 -2.16 -14.27 15.44
N ALA A 62 -1.38 -13.67 16.35
CA ALA A 62 -1.43 -13.97 17.78
C ALA A 62 -2.81 -13.65 18.37
N THR A 63 -3.55 -12.70 17.78
CA THR A 63 -4.95 -12.47 18.09
C THR A 63 -5.80 -12.81 16.87
N ARG A 64 -6.18 -14.09 16.73
CA ARG A 64 -6.92 -14.66 15.58
C ARG A 64 -8.21 -13.91 15.18
N ASP A 65 -8.63 -12.92 15.95
CA ASP A 65 -9.88 -12.20 15.81
C ASP A 65 -9.73 -10.67 15.65
N ASN A 66 -8.52 -10.14 15.41
CA ASN A 66 -8.34 -8.70 15.18
C ASN A 66 -7.55 -8.42 13.91
N TYR A 67 -8.15 -7.67 12.98
CA TYR A 67 -7.46 -7.06 11.86
C TYR A 67 -7.20 -5.59 12.17
N TYR A 68 -5.96 -5.15 11.89
CA TYR A 68 -5.58 -3.76 11.99
C TYR A 68 -5.46 -3.17 10.58
N TYR A 69 -6.17 -2.07 10.36
CA TYR A 69 -6.12 -1.30 9.14
C TYR A 69 -5.46 0.04 9.44
N THR A 70 -4.28 0.26 8.89
CA THR A 70 -3.56 1.53 9.01
C THR A 70 -3.73 2.30 7.71
N ILE A 71 -4.34 3.48 7.76
CA ILE A 71 -4.33 4.38 6.61
C ILE A 71 -3.06 5.21 6.65
N HIS A 72 -2.43 5.36 5.49
CA HIS A 72 -1.25 6.18 5.30
C HIS A 72 -1.56 7.24 4.22
N ILE A 73 -1.16 8.47 4.49
CA ILE A 73 -1.08 9.56 3.51
C ILE A 73 0.36 10.05 3.52
N GLN A 74 1.07 9.87 2.42
CA GLN A 74 2.52 10.04 2.35
C GLN A 74 2.90 10.95 1.19
N ASN A 75 3.75 11.93 1.48
CA ASN A 75 4.33 12.77 0.45
C ASN A 75 5.48 12.00 -0.24
N MET A 76 5.25 11.59 -1.49
CA MET A 76 6.20 10.75 -2.22
C MET A 76 7.40 11.51 -2.78
N LYS A 77 7.46 12.84 -2.60
CA LYS A 77 8.64 13.67 -2.91
C LYS A 77 9.66 13.64 -1.78
N THR A 78 9.17 13.68 -0.55
CA THR A 78 10.00 13.78 0.66
C THR A 78 10.08 12.49 1.46
N ASN A 79 9.36 11.46 1.02
CA ASN A 79 9.17 10.20 1.75
C ASN A 79 8.58 10.38 3.17
N LYS A 80 7.88 11.50 3.43
CA LYS A 80 7.32 11.81 4.75
C LYS A 80 5.86 11.38 4.84
N THR A 81 5.53 10.62 5.88
CA THR A 81 4.15 10.36 6.29
C THR A 81 3.52 11.67 6.79
N LEU A 82 2.52 12.16 6.07
CA LEU A 82 1.77 13.36 6.44
C LEU A 82 0.70 13.05 7.49
N TRP A 83 0.09 11.87 7.37
CA TRP A 83 -0.92 11.40 8.30
C TRP A 83 -0.97 9.87 8.32
N SER A 84 -1.18 9.31 9.51
CA SER A 84 -1.44 7.89 9.69
C SER A 84 -2.43 7.68 10.83
N LYS A 85 -3.32 6.70 10.67
CA LYS A 85 -4.25 6.28 11.72
C LYS A 85 -4.57 4.81 11.57
N GLN A 86 -4.49 4.10 12.69
CA GLN A 86 -4.83 2.69 12.78
C GLN A 86 -6.28 2.52 13.28
N PHE A 87 -6.98 1.57 12.67
CA PHE A 87 -8.31 1.15 13.05
C PHE A 87 -8.30 -0.35 13.31
N LYS A 88 -8.87 -0.73 14.45
CA LYS A 88 -9.06 -2.13 14.82
C LYS A 88 -10.42 -2.61 14.33
N SER A 89 -10.47 -3.75 13.67
CA SER A 89 -11.74 -4.44 13.42
C SER A 89 -12.28 -4.97 14.73
N ASP A 90 -13.49 -4.57 15.10
CA ASP A 90 -14.20 -5.16 16.22
C ASP A 90 -14.98 -6.38 15.71
N LEU A 91 -14.34 -7.56 15.72
CA LEU A 91 -14.95 -8.80 15.25
C LEU A 91 -15.88 -9.46 16.29
N GLU A 92 -15.99 -8.92 17.52
CA GLU A 92 -16.85 -9.53 18.55
C GLU A 92 -18.33 -9.60 18.11
N ASN A 93 -18.74 -8.66 17.27
CA ASN A 93 -20.08 -8.61 16.66
C ASN A 93 -20.19 -9.41 15.35
N TYR A 94 -19.10 -9.98 14.85
CA TYR A 94 -19.00 -10.62 13.54
C TYR A 94 -18.42 -12.06 13.61
N LYS A 95 -18.71 -12.79 14.71
CA LYS A 95 -18.24 -14.16 15.02
C LYS A 95 -18.59 -15.27 14.01
N HIS A 96 -19.16 -14.93 12.85
CA HIS A 96 -19.67 -15.91 11.88
C HIS A 96 -18.94 -15.91 10.54
N PHE A 97 -17.79 -15.24 10.41
CA PHE A 97 -17.00 -15.31 9.18
C PHE A 97 -15.93 -16.40 9.27
N PRO A 98 -15.98 -17.46 8.43
CA PRO A 98 -14.94 -18.47 8.39
C PRO A 98 -13.63 -17.86 7.87
N ALA A 99 -12.53 -18.13 8.57
CA ALA A 99 -11.22 -17.49 8.40
C ALA A 99 -10.45 -17.84 7.10
N ASP A 100 -11.02 -18.64 6.20
CA ASP A 100 -10.27 -19.38 5.17
C ASP A 100 -10.38 -18.82 3.74
N ASN A 101 -10.71 -17.53 3.54
CA ASN A 101 -10.80 -17.04 2.16
C ASN A 101 -10.55 -15.53 2.02
N THR A 102 -9.64 -15.15 1.12
CA THR A 102 -9.28 -13.76 0.74
C THR A 102 -10.48 -12.91 0.32
N LEU A 103 -11.51 -13.51 -0.26
CA LEU A 103 -12.81 -12.91 -0.57
C LEU A 103 -13.55 -12.44 0.69
N HIS A 104 -13.38 -13.10 1.84
CA HIS A 104 -13.99 -12.67 3.10
C HIS A 104 -13.32 -11.42 3.65
N ASN A 105 -11.99 -11.32 3.57
CA ASN A 105 -11.27 -10.12 4.01
C ASN A 105 -11.70 -8.89 3.19
N TYR A 106 -11.85 -9.05 1.88
CA TYR A 106 -12.38 -7.99 1.04
C TYR A 106 -13.82 -7.64 1.39
N THR A 107 -14.67 -8.66 1.61
CA THR A 107 -16.08 -8.45 1.97
C THR A 107 -16.23 -7.76 3.31
N PHE A 108 -15.43 -8.12 4.32
CA PHE A 108 -15.42 -7.49 5.63
C PHE A 108 -14.96 -6.04 5.54
N PHE A 109 -13.83 -5.78 4.88
CA PHE A 109 -13.35 -4.42 4.66
C PHE A 109 -14.44 -3.58 3.99
N LYS A 110 -15.06 -4.11 2.93
CA LYS A 110 -16.11 -3.45 2.16
C LYS A 110 -17.37 -3.17 2.98
N LEU A 111 -17.89 -4.16 3.69
CA LEU A 111 -19.20 -4.08 4.34
C LEU A 111 -19.15 -3.43 5.72
N VAL A 112 -18.05 -3.58 6.45
CA VAL A 112 -17.96 -3.20 7.86
C VAL A 112 -17.03 -2.02 8.04
N MET A 113 -15.79 -2.13 7.57
CA MET A 113 -14.80 -1.08 7.79
C MET A 113 -15.13 0.17 6.99
N TRP A 114 -15.27 0.05 5.67
CA TRP A 114 -15.46 1.21 4.81
C TRP A 114 -16.75 1.98 5.11
N ASP A 115 -17.83 1.29 5.49
CA ASP A 115 -19.07 1.95 5.90
C ASP A 115 -18.88 2.77 7.19
N ARG A 116 -18.19 2.19 8.18
CA ARG A 116 -17.93 2.84 9.48
C ARG A 116 -16.97 4.02 9.39
N ILE A 117 -15.88 3.89 8.65
CA ILE A 117 -14.76 4.85 8.68
C ILE A 117 -14.54 5.60 7.36
N GLY A 118 -15.26 5.24 6.30
CA GLY A 118 -15.08 5.83 4.96
C GLY A 118 -15.36 7.33 4.93
N GLY A 119 -16.28 7.83 5.77
CA GLY A 119 -16.52 9.27 5.92
C GLY A 119 -15.30 10.02 6.46
N GLU A 120 -14.65 9.48 7.51
CA GLU A 120 -13.42 10.06 8.08
C GLU A 120 -12.27 10.00 7.08
N ILE A 121 -12.10 8.86 6.39
CA ILE A 121 -11.07 8.69 5.36
C ILE A 121 -11.27 9.73 4.25
N LYS A 122 -12.47 9.85 3.69
CA LYS A 122 -12.78 10.83 2.63
C LYS A 122 -12.49 12.26 3.07
N ALA A 123 -12.83 12.61 4.31
CA ALA A 123 -12.51 13.94 4.85
C ALA A 123 -11.00 14.20 4.90
N LYS A 124 -10.19 13.20 5.28
CA LYS A 124 -8.73 13.30 5.30
C LYS A 124 -8.13 13.33 3.90
N LEU A 125 -8.62 12.52 2.96
CA LEU A 125 -8.19 12.58 1.56
C LEU A 125 -8.45 13.96 0.97
N ASN A 126 -9.64 14.53 1.19
CA ASN A 126 -9.97 15.89 0.76
C ASN A 126 -9.04 16.94 1.38
N GLN A 127 -8.72 16.81 2.68
CA GLN A 127 -7.79 17.72 3.37
C GLN A 127 -6.40 17.76 2.69
N TYR A 128 -5.94 16.64 2.14
CA TYR A 128 -4.65 16.52 1.44
C TYR A 128 -4.78 16.56 -0.09
N ASN A 129 -5.95 16.95 -0.62
CA ASN A 129 -6.25 16.99 -2.05
C ASN A 129 -5.96 15.67 -2.78
N VAL A 130 -6.18 14.53 -2.12
CA VAL A 130 -6.03 13.20 -2.71
C VAL A 130 -7.33 12.80 -3.38
N GLU A 131 -7.30 12.60 -4.69
CA GLU A 131 -8.42 12.11 -5.48
C GLU A 131 -8.51 10.58 -5.36
N ILE A 132 -9.71 10.08 -5.05
CA ILE A 132 -9.93 8.63 -4.97
C ILE A 132 -9.87 8.05 -6.39
N GLU A 133 -8.94 7.14 -6.61
CA GLU A 133 -8.81 6.41 -7.86
C GLU A 133 -8.74 4.90 -7.61
N ASN A 134 -9.29 4.11 -8.54
CA ASN A 134 -9.00 2.69 -8.60
C ASN A 134 -7.67 2.50 -9.34
N GLY A 135 -6.58 2.85 -8.67
CA GLY A 135 -5.22 2.69 -9.19
C GLY A 135 -4.97 1.23 -9.57
N SER A 136 -4.60 0.99 -10.82
CA SER A 136 -4.20 -0.35 -11.26
C SER A 136 -2.74 -0.58 -10.87
N LEU A 137 -2.46 -1.74 -10.30
CA LEU A 137 -1.07 -2.12 -10.04
C LEU A 137 -0.39 -2.49 -11.36
N HIS A 138 0.61 -1.71 -11.75
CA HIS A 138 1.41 -1.97 -12.93
C HIS A 138 2.45 -3.07 -12.65
N LYS A 139 2.82 -3.81 -13.71
CA LYS A 139 3.78 -4.91 -13.59
C LYS A 139 5.19 -4.35 -13.46
N VAL A 140 5.99 -4.96 -12.60
CA VAL A 140 7.40 -4.57 -12.39
C VAL A 140 8.23 -4.60 -13.69
N ASN A 141 7.85 -5.46 -14.64
CA ASN A 141 8.48 -5.53 -15.98
C ASN A 141 8.40 -4.23 -16.78
N ASP A 142 7.44 -3.37 -16.46
CA ASP A 142 7.20 -2.10 -17.16
C ASP A 142 8.03 -0.96 -16.56
N LEU A 143 8.74 -1.20 -15.46
CA LEU A 143 9.69 -0.24 -14.89
C LEU A 143 10.92 -0.08 -15.78
N PRO A 144 11.51 1.13 -15.85
CA PRO A 144 12.79 1.30 -16.52
C PRO A 144 13.86 0.44 -15.83
N LYS A 145 14.84 -0.01 -16.63
CA LYS A 145 15.91 -0.90 -16.17
C LYS A 145 16.72 -0.29 -15.01
N ASP A 146 16.89 1.02 -15.03
CA ASP A 146 17.63 1.74 -14.00
C ASP A 146 16.73 2.79 -13.35
N ILE A 147 16.43 2.63 -12.06
CA ILE A 147 15.78 3.64 -11.23
C ILE A 147 16.74 3.99 -10.11
N SER A 148 17.30 5.20 -10.16
CA SER A 148 18.08 5.75 -9.06
C SER A 148 17.19 6.54 -8.11
N LEU A 149 17.10 6.07 -6.87
CA LEU A 149 16.42 6.77 -5.78
C LEU A 149 17.48 7.38 -4.88
N LYS A 150 17.35 8.68 -4.59
CA LYS A 150 18.18 9.40 -3.64
C LYS A 150 17.37 9.63 -2.36
N GLU A 151 17.60 8.81 -1.35
CA GLU A 151 17.08 9.06 -0.01
C GLU A 151 18.10 9.89 0.79
N THR A 152 17.61 10.71 1.72
CA THR A 152 18.43 11.48 2.67
C THR A 152 17.86 11.24 4.05
N ALA A 153 18.57 10.48 4.87
CA ALA A 153 18.23 10.31 6.27
C ALA A 153 18.95 11.38 7.10
N THR A 154 18.29 11.90 8.13
CA THR A 154 18.90 12.81 9.11
C THR A 154 18.81 12.13 10.48
N LYS A 155 19.94 11.97 11.16
CA LYS A 155 19.99 11.54 12.57
C LYS A 155 20.37 12.75 13.42
N ASN A 156 19.65 12.99 14.51
CA ASN A 156 19.88 14.18 15.35
C ASN A 156 21.32 14.25 15.88
N ASP A 157 21.81 15.49 16.01
CA ASP A 157 23.11 15.98 16.51
C ASP A 157 24.34 15.84 15.60
N SER A 158 24.23 15.16 14.46
CA SER A 158 25.22 15.23 13.37
C SER A 158 24.55 14.88 12.05
N GLU A 159 24.55 15.82 11.10
CA GLU A 159 23.87 15.67 9.82
C GLU A 159 24.58 14.62 8.94
N ILE A 160 24.33 13.33 9.21
CA ILE A 160 24.80 12.23 8.37
C ILE A 160 23.86 12.13 7.18
N THR A 161 24.20 12.80 6.08
CA THR A 161 23.53 12.57 4.80
C THR A 161 24.02 11.25 4.21
N THR A 162 23.25 10.18 4.37
CA THR A 162 23.49 8.95 3.59
C THR A 162 22.83 9.11 2.22
N ARG A 163 23.61 8.97 1.14
CA ARG A 163 23.07 8.91 -0.23
C ARG A 163 23.03 7.45 -0.64
N TYR A 164 21.86 7.02 -1.08
CA TYR A 164 21.69 5.68 -1.63
C TYR A 164 21.55 5.78 -3.14
N ASN A 165 22.07 4.77 -3.83
CA ASN A 165 21.78 4.53 -5.23
C ASN A 165 21.02 3.22 -5.31
N ILE A 166 19.70 3.30 -5.43
CA ILE A 166 18.90 2.10 -5.70
C ILE A 166 19.15 1.70 -7.16
N ARG A 167 19.36 0.40 -7.41
CA ARG A 167 19.42 -0.17 -8.75
C ARG A 167 18.47 -1.36 -8.84
N LEU A 168 17.63 -1.35 -9.86
CA LEU A 168 16.70 -2.43 -10.14
C LEU A 168 17.39 -3.46 -11.02
N PHE A 169 17.82 -4.58 -10.44
CA PHE A 169 18.33 -5.67 -11.24
C PHE A 169 17.17 -6.56 -11.67
N LYS A 170 16.93 -6.59 -12.98
CA LYS A 170 16.00 -7.56 -13.57
C LYS A 170 16.58 -8.97 -13.39
N SER A 171 16.06 -9.69 -12.41
CA SER A 171 16.22 -11.14 -12.26
C SER A 171 14.85 -11.80 -12.39
N ASP A 172 14.81 -13.12 -12.54
CA ASP A 172 13.57 -13.91 -12.66
C ASP A 172 12.60 -13.74 -11.47
N LYS A 173 13.06 -13.12 -10.37
CA LYS A 173 12.26 -12.81 -9.17
C LYS A 173 12.16 -11.31 -8.84
N PHE A 174 12.55 -10.41 -9.76
CA PHE A 174 12.59 -8.94 -9.57
C PHE A 174 13.10 -8.52 -8.18
N LYS A 175 14.42 -8.54 -8.02
CA LYS A 175 15.08 -8.11 -6.79
C LYS A 175 15.48 -6.64 -6.91
N LEU A 176 14.96 -5.80 -6.03
CA LEU A 176 15.55 -4.48 -5.78
C LEU A 176 16.85 -4.72 -5.00
N VAL A 177 18.00 -4.22 -5.46
CA VAL A 177 19.26 -4.35 -4.70
C VAL A 177 19.66 -2.97 -4.22
N TYR A 178 19.79 -2.81 -2.90
CA TYR A 178 20.30 -1.59 -2.28
C TYR A 178 21.82 -1.66 -2.30
N GLY A 179 22.49 -0.63 -2.79
CA GLY A 179 23.91 -0.43 -2.55
C GLY A 179 24.12 0.82 -1.71
N TYR A 180 24.86 0.72 -0.60
CA TYR A 180 25.28 1.90 0.15
C TYR A 180 26.37 2.62 -0.64
N ASP A 181 26.19 3.92 -0.89
CA ASP A 181 27.22 4.80 -1.42
C ASP A 181 27.61 5.77 -0.30
N CYS A 182 28.43 5.24 0.61
CA CYS A 182 29.22 5.93 1.64
C CYS A 182 28.51 6.72 2.74
N THR A 183 29.04 6.50 3.95
CA THR A 183 28.77 7.24 5.17
C THR A 183 30.04 7.99 5.57
N ARG A 184 29.89 9.26 5.93
CA ARG A 184 30.90 10.21 6.46
C ARG A 184 31.75 10.96 5.44
N THR A 185 31.81 12.27 5.65
CA THR A 185 32.54 13.30 4.91
C THR A 185 34.06 13.15 4.90
N GLU A 186 34.62 12.15 5.61
CA GLU A 186 36.05 12.07 5.88
C GLU A 186 36.78 10.95 5.11
N ASP A 187 36.06 9.95 4.58
CA ASP A 187 36.68 8.87 3.78
C ASP A 187 36.11 8.82 2.35
N PRO A 188 36.97 8.79 1.31
CA PRO A 188 36.52 8.64 -0.07
C PRO A 188 35.94 7.24 -0.31
N CYS A 189 34.85 7.19 -1.07
CA CYS A 189 34.16 5.97 -1.44
C CYS A 189 35.07 4.97 -2.14
N ASP A 190 35.38 3.87 -1.46
CA ASP A 190 35.98 2.71 -2.11
C ASP A 190 34.86 1.80 -2.60
N VAL A 191 34.54 1.92 -3.89
CA VAL A 191 33.58 1.06 -4.61
C VAL A 191 33.92 -0.44 -4.52
N ASN A 192 35.11 -0.80 -4.04
CA ASN A 192 35.55 -2.18 -3.85
C ASN A 192 35.41 -2.68 -2.41
N LYS A 193 35.03 -1.85 -1.43
CA LYS A 193 34.79 -2.28 -0.05
C LYS A 193 33.34 -2.71 0.14
N SER A 194 33.16 -3.90 0.70
CA SER A 194 31.91 -4.64 0.88
C SER A 194 30.63 -3.77 0.92
N ILE A 195 29.89 -3.85 -0.19
CA ILE A 195 28.60 -3.19 -0.36
C ILE A 195 27.58 -4.05 0.36
N TRP A 196 27.11 -3.60 1.52
CA TRP A 196 25.91 -4.16 2.12
C TRP A 196 24.79 -4.03 1.11
N TYR A 197 24.04 -5.11 0.91
CA TYR A 197 22.88 -5.06 0.05
C TYR A 197 21.66 -5.62 0.72
N ARG A 198 20.55 -4.95 0.46
CA ARG A 198 19.23 -5.43 0.84
C ARG A 198 18.52 -5.83 -0.44
N THR A 199 17.87 -6.98 -0.41
CA THR A 199 16.99 -7.39 -1.52
C THR A 199 15.53 -7.29 -1.16
N PHE A 200 14.73 -6.84 -2.12
CA PHE A 200 13.28 -6.72 -1.98
C PHE A 200 12.63 -7.44 -3.14
N ALA A 201 11.59 -8.21 -2.85
CA ALA A 201 10.66 -8.61 -3.89
C ALA A 201 9.75 -7.44 -4.23
N LEU A 202 9.42 -7.30 -5.50
CA LEU A 202 8.54 -6.24 -5.98
C LEU A 202 7.24 -6.84 -6.46
N LYS A 203 6.10 -6.33 -5.97
CA LYS A 203 4.80 -6.79 -6.45
C LYS A 203 4.39 -6.04 -7.71
N GLY A 204 4.69 -4.75 -7.75
CA GLY A 204 4.31 -3.83 -8.80
C GLY A 204 4.49 -2.40 -8.35
N TYR A 205 3.92 -1.47 -9.11
CA TYR A 205 3.92 -0.06 -8.76
C TYR A 205 2.60 0.62 -9.13
N PHE A 206 2.29 1.72 -8.46
CA PHE A 206 1.21 2.63 -8.83
C PHE A 206 1.82 3.84 -9.53
N LYS A 207 1.22 4.30 -10.60
CA LYS A 207 1.65 5.50 -11.31
C LYS A 207 0.70 6.65 -10.99
N SER A 208 1.23 7.80 -10.63
CA SER A 208 0.42 9.01 -10.49
C SER A 208 -0.18 9.40 -11.86
N PRO A 209 -1.47 9.75 -11.93
CA PRO A 209 -2.05 10.28 -13.16
C PRO A 209 -1.65 11.74 -13.44
N PHE A 210 -1.05 12.44 -12.47
CA PHE A 210 -0.78 13.87 -12.52
C PHE A 210 0.68 14.21 -12.81
N GLU A 211 1.61 13.32 -12.42
CA GLU A 211 3.03 13.49 -12.65
C GLU A 211 3.75 12.17 -12.98
N ASN A 212 4.98 12.25 -13.48
CA ASN A 212 5.83 11.09 -13.75
C ASN A 212 6.42 10.49 -12.45
N ARG A 213 5.59 10.28 -11.44
CA ARG A 213 5.95 9.63 -10.17
C ARG A 213 5.28 8.28 -10.06
N ILE A 214 5.96 7.37 -9.39
CA ILE A 214 5.45 6.05 -9.06
C ILE A 214 5.57 5.81 -7.55
N ALA A 215 4.68 5.00 -7.00
CA ALA A 215 4.82 4.39 -5.67
C ALA A 215 5.09 2.90 -5.87
N ILE A 216 6.23 2.41 -5.39
CA ILE A 216 6.63 1.01 -5.59
C ILE A 216 6.15 0.20 -4.40
N LEU A 217 5.46 -0.90 -4.69
CA LEU A 217 5.03 -1.85 -3.67
C LEU A 217 6.12 -2.91 -3.48
N VAL A 218 6.92 -2.72 -2.43
CA VAL A 218 7.99 -3.65 -2.05
C VAL A 218 7.49 -4.63 -0.99
N PHE A 219 7.91 -5.88 -1.11
CA PHE A 219 7.63 -6.93 -0.12
C PHE A 219 8.81 -7.85 0.04
N LYS A 220 8.89 -8.55 1.16
CA LYS A 220 10.02 -9.43 1.47
C LYS A 220 11.35 -8.68 1.42
N GLU A 221 11.60 -7.89 2.47
CA GLU A 221 12.92 -7.33 2.76
C GLU A 221 13.86 -8.39 3.28
N THR A 222 15.02 -8.50 2.65
CA THR A 222 16.00 -9.50 3.01
C THR A 222 17.32 -8.80 3.18
N ASN A 223 17.82 -8.77 4.41
CA ASN A 223 19.13 -8.23 4.72
C ASN A 223 20.16 -9.32 4.39
N GLY A 224 20.97 -9.11 3.36
CA GLY A 224 22.09 -9.99 3.09
C GLY A 224 23.29 -9.64 3.97
N PHE A 225 23.73 -10.59 4.80
CA PHE A 225 25.01 -11.26 4.54
C PHE A 225 24.78 -12.68 3.98
N GLU A 226 23.62 -13.30 4.28
CA GLU A 226 23.05 -14.54 3.72
C GLU A 226 21.49 -14.50 3.78
N GLU A 227 20.82 -15.61 3.44
CA GLU A 227 19.45 -15.83 2.92
C GLU A 227 18.19 -15.16 3.55
N PRO A 228 17.07 -15.07 2.79
CA PRO A 228 16.01 -14.06 2.95
C PRO A 228 14.76 -14.44 3.78
N TYR A 229 14.40 -13.65 4.80
CA TYR A 229 13.11 -13.66 5.52
C TYR A 229 12.15 -12.52 5.06
N GLU A 230 10.84 -12.63 5.32
CA GLU A 230 9.77 -11.88 4.60
C GLU A 230 9.11 -10.74 5.42
N TYR A 231 9.33 -9.47 5.08
CA TYR A 231 8.49 -8.32 5.51
C TYR A 231 8.31 -7.23 4.42
N PRO A 232 7.11 -6.62 4.23
CA PRO A 232 6.89 -5.52 3.28
C PRO A 232 6.97 -4.08 3.84
N PHE A 233 7.32 -3.12 2.97
CA PHE A 233 7.19 -1.66 3.18
C PHE A 233 7.01 -0.91 1.84
N PHE A 234 6.95 0.42 1.85
CA PHE A 234 6.86 1.26 0.62
C PHE A 234 8.10 2.15 0.48
N ALA A 235 8.58 2.32 -0.76
CA ALA A 235 9.71 3.17 -1.14
C ALA A 235 9.36 4.05 -2.36
#